data_AF-A0A495QVF2-F1
#
_entry.id   AF-A0A495QVF2-F1
#
_cell.length_a   1.000
_cell.length_b   1.000
_cell.length_c   1.000
_cell.angle_alpha   90.00
_cell.angle_beta   90.00
_cell.angle_gamma   90.00
#
_symmetry.space_group_name_H-M   'P 1'
#
loop_
_entity.id
_entity.type
_entity.pdbx_description
1 polymer ?
#
loop_
_entity_poly.entity_id
_entity_poly.type
_entity_poly.pdbx_seq_one_letter_code
_entity_poly.pdbx_strand_id
1 'polypeptide(L)'
;MMEGVAQAGFYTWDPNGVEHVLNEVLSVADHAELPYSWDGDEPATATDIGLGDVLLLHADETEFRIRFEPDDKIERRLKRFLGLSTSARYLVGTDEHGDQYEGYTATFVDLIRRLSIALEPDYVSVGHPVKDVRPSPLEIMPTEGVFEIERLPWLSVYSPSLIDQFGWTDRISASPAWKVDQLDTGAVLLIKTQEPWADVSRDHPLDKHLLDGDDAVTDASGPNSVTLGDPFAALDIGEYGADVCVHRDDISTEFPNEILELIRVQVNEDRDLRRVDSGQFVRNVVYADSDDRHSVIKQMLADVPSDATDDNLYVSALLRDVIPPAFVRLDDPDDESVVTKVMRLETDVNKIKLLVSLGRVARQDDFTADDLGSMEGALDTLNELDDNENIDQYIEAKLL
;
A
#
# COMPACT_ATOMS: atom_id res chain seq x y z
N MET A 1 25.95 18.19 -2.78
CA MET A 1 25.92 17.53 -1.46
C MET A 1 24.50 17.65 -0.92
N MET A 2 23.89 16.52 -0.58
CA MET A 2 22.54 16.47 -0.06
C MET A 2 22.58 16.68 1.46
N GLU A 3 21.83 17.65 1.98
CA GLU A 3 21.69 17.88 3.42
C GLU A 3 20.53 17.05 3.98
N GLY A 4 20.70 16.51 5.20
CA GLY A 4 19.67 15.74 5.90
C GLY A 4 20.19 14.47 6.56
N VAL A 5 19.25 13.64 6.99
CA VAL A 5 19.52 12.36 7.68
C VAL A 5 19.00 11.23 6.80
N ALA A 6 19.91 10.34 6.39
CA ALA A 6 19.58 9.06 5.81
C ALA A 6 19.14 8.12 6.94
N GLN A 7 18.01 7.43 6.76
CA GLN A 7 17.45 6.58 7.80
C GLN A 7 16.99 5.26 7.19
N ALA A 8 17.63 4.18 7.63
CA ALA A 8 17.18 2.82 7.41
C ALA A 8 16.21 2.43 8.53
N GLY A 9 14.98 2.05 8.17
CA GLY A 9 14.03 1.41 9.08
C GLY A 9 14.03 -0.10 8.85
N PHE A 10 14.07 -0.87 9.94
CA PHE A 10 13.91 -2.32 9.92
C PHE A 10 12.53 -2.66 10.46
N TYR A 11 11.82 -3.49 9.71
CA TYR A 11 10.41 -3.73 9.87
C TYR A 11 10.13 -5.22 9.94
N THR A 12 9.21 -5.61 10.82
CA THR A 12 8.76 -7.00 10.93
C THR A 12 7.31 -7.08 11.39
N TRP A 13 6.63 -8.16 11.01
CA TRP A 13 5.29 -8.49 11.50
C TRP A 13 5.31 -8.86 12.98
N ASP A 14 6.33 -9.60 13.40
CA ASP A 14 6.46 -10.18 14.74
C ASP A 14 7.77 -9.72 15.40
N PRO A 15 7.78 -8.55 16.07
CA PRO A 15 9.01 -8.00 16.62
C PRO A 15 9.58 -8.89 17.72
N ASN A 16 10.85 -9.24 17.57
CA ASN A 16 11.64 -9.85 18.62
C ASN A 16 11.77 -8.89 19.82
N GLY A 17 11.94 -9.46 21.02
CA GLY A 17 12.18 -8.67 22.22
C GLY A 17 13.44 -7.80 22.09
N VAL A 18 13.39 -6.58 22.66
CA VAL A 18 14.50 -5.59 22.58
C VAL A 18 15.85 -6.15 23.01
N GLU A 19 15.87 -7.09 23.95
CA GLU A 19 17.07 -7.79 24.40
C GLU A 19 17.73 -8.60 23.28
N HIS A 20 16.94 -9.35 22.51
CA HIS A 20 17.44 -10.10 21.36
C HIS A 20 18.00 -9.14 20.30
N VAL A 21 17.24 -8.09 19.96
CA VAL A 21 17.65 -7.09 18.97
C VAL A 21 18.95 -6.40 19.38
N LEU A 22 19.10 -6.01 20.66
CA LEU A 22 20.33 -5.41 21.17
C LEU A 22 21.51 -6.37 21.04
N ASN A 23 21.36 -7.61 21.48
CA ASN A 23 22.45 -8.59 21.44
C ASN A 23 22.96 -8.83 20.01
N GLU A 24 22.06 -8.94 19.04
CA GLU A 24 22.43 -9.09 17.63
C GLU A 24 23.10 -7.82 17.08
N VAL A 25 22.61 -6.63 17.43
CA VAL A 25 23.25 -5.36 17.03
C VAL A 25 24.68 -5.26 17.57
N LEU A 26 24.91 -5.60 18.84
CA LEU A 26 26.24 -5.58 19.45
C LEU A 26 27.16 -6.63 18.83
N SER A 27 26.65 -7.84 18.60
CA SER A 27 27.38 -8.89 17.89
C SER A 27 27.81 -8.44 16.50
N VAL A 28 26.91 -7.83 15.73
CA VAL A 28 27.23 -7.29 14.40
C VAL A 28 28.27 -6.17 14.48
N ALA A 29 28.16 -5.27 15.46
CA ALA A 29 29.13 -4.19 15.67
C ALA A 29 30.53 -4.75 15.99
N ASP A 30 30.64 -5.73 16.87
CA ASP A 30 31.90 -6.40 17.20
C ASP A 30 32.53 -7.08 15.98
N HIS A 31 31.74 -7.82 15.20
CA HIS A 31 32.21 -8.49 13.98
C HIS A 31 32.59 -7.52 12.85
N ALA A 32 32.00 -6.33 12.84
CA ALA A 32 32.33 -5.25 11.91
C ALA A 32 33.47 -4.34 12.42
N GLU A 33 34.03 -4.66 13.60
CA GLU A 33 35.05 -3.85 14.29
C GLU A 33 34.61 -2.38 14.47
N LEU A 34 33.31 -2.14 14.71
CA LEU A 34 32.74 -0.83 14.95
C LEU A 34 32.68 -0.55 16.46
N PRO A 35 33.53 0.33 17.01
CA PRO A 35 33.42 0.72 18.41
C PRO A 35 32.05 1.35 18.66
N TYR A 36 31.48 1.12 19.83
CA TYR A 36 30.17 1.67 20.16
C TYR A 36 30.10 2.31 21.54
N SER A 37 29.17 3.24 21.70
CA SER A 37 28.89 3.95 22.95
C SER A 37 27.43 4.39 22.99
N TRP A 38 26.88 4.62 24.17
CA TRP A 38 25.55 5.22 24.31
C TRP A 38 25.60 6.75 24.26
N ASP A 39 24.59 7.37 23.66
CA ASP A 39 24.35 8.81 23.77
C ASP A 39 23.74 9.12 25.14
N GLY A 40 24.61 9.41 26.11
CA GLY A 40 24.24 9.59 27.52
C GLY A 40 24.62 8.39 28.38
N ASP A 41 23.80 8.13 29.39
CA ASP A 41 24.03 7.01 30.32
C ASP A 41 23.58 5.69 29.67
N GLU A 42 24.44 4.67 29.75
CA GLU A 42 24.10 3.33 29.29
C GLU A 42 22.94 2.74 30.09
N PRO A 43 21.91 2.19 29.42
CA PRO A 43 20.81 1.48 30.10
C PRO A 43 21.34 0.35 30.98
N ALA A 44 20.83 0.24 32.21
CA ALA A 44 21.28 -0.78 33.15
C ALA A 44 20.95 -2.20 32.68
N THR A 45 19.85 -2.36 31.93
CA THR A 45 19.42 -3.60 31.30
C THR A 45 18.80 -3.31 29.93
N ALA A 46 18.72 -4.33 29.06
CA ALA A 46 18.09 -4.17 27.75
C ALA A 46 16.60 -3.77 27.83
N THR A 47 15.90 -4.19 28.88
CA THR A 47 14.50 -3.82 29.11
C THR A 47 14.30 -2.34 29.52
N ASP A 48 15.37 -1.66 29.92
CA ASP A 48 15.34 -0.23 30.24
C ASP A 48 15.49 0.65 28.98
N ILE A 49 15.77 0.06 27.81
CA ILE A 49 15.89 0.77 26.54
C ILE A 49 14.53 1.36 26.14
N GLY A 50 14.45 2.69 26.11
CA GLY A 50 13.30 3.46 25.67
C GLY A 50 13.50 4.17 24.33
N LEU A 51 12.44 4.84 23.85
CA LEU A 51 12.40 5.58 22.58
C LEU A 51 13.45 6.70 22.44
N GLY A 52 14.06 7.13 23.54
CA GLY A 52 15.08 8.18 23.57
C GLY A 52 16.52 7.68 23.53
N ASP A 53 16.74 6.39 23.77
CA ASP A 53 18.08 5.84 23.90
C ASP A 53 18.69 5.60 22.52
N VAL A 54 19.95 6.05 22.37
CA VAL A 54 20.67 5.96 21.10
C VAL A 54 22.00 5.27 21.33
N LEU A 55 22.21 4.16 20.61
CA LEU A 55 23.51 3.52 20.52
C LEU A 55 24.25 4.11 19.30
N LEU A 56 25.46 4.61 19.54
CA LEU A 56 26.34 5.19 18.54
C LEU A 56 27.36 4.14 18.11
N LEU A 57 27.44 3.82 16.81
CA LEU A 57 28.49 2.98 16.23
C LEU A 57 29.46 3.89 15.47
N HIS A 58 30.74 3.87 15.81
CA HIS A 58 31.75 4.78 15.28
C HIS A 58 32.42 4.20 14.04
N ALA A 59 32.43 4.96 12.94
CA ALA A 59 33.04 4.58 11.67
C ALA A 59 33.63 5.82 10.98
N ASP A 60 34.88 5.75 10.51
CA ASP A 60 35.55 6.78 9.70
C ASP A 60 35.37 8.23 10.23
N GLU A 61 35.67 8.46 11.51
CA GLU A 61 35.53 9.75 12.23
C GLU A 61 34.09 10.30 12.32
N THR A 62 33.10 9.47 11.99
CA THR A 62 31.68 9.78 12.15
C THR A 62 30.96 8.63 12.84
N GLU A 63 29.62 8.71 12.92
CA GLU A 63 28.82 7.80 13.71
C GLU A 63 27.54 7.39 12.98
N PHE A 64 27.16 6.13 13.14
CA PHE A 64 25.83 5.63 12.89
C PHE A 64 25.03 5.67 14.19
N ARG A 65 23.77 6.11 14.11
CA ARG A 65 22.87 6.17 15.25
C ARG A 65 21.83 5.07 15.16
N ILE A 66 21.84 4.17 16.13
CA ILE A 66 20.87 3.11 16.30
C ILE A 66 19.83 3.54 17.32
N ARG A 67 18.56 3.47 16.93
CA ARG A 67 17.40 3.66 17.80
C ARG A 67 16.57 2.39 17.84
N PHE A 68 16.26 1.94 19.04
CA PHE A 68 15.36 0.81 19.26
C PHE A 68 13.93 1.34 19.37
N GLU A 69 12.98 0.65 18.73
CA GLU A 69 11.56 1.02 18.76
C GLU A 69 10.74 -0.12 19.39
N PRO A 70 10.93 -0.44 20.68
CA PRO A 70 10.30 -1.59 21.34
C PRO A 70 8.79 -1.44 21.57
N ASP A 71 8.27 -0.22 21.43
CA ASP A 71 6.91 0.15 21.82
C ASP A 71 6.37 1.20 20.82
N ASP A 72 6.36 0.87 19.52
CA ASP A 72 5.67 1.70 18.50
C ASP A 72 4.17 1.72 18.87
N LYS A 73 3.75 2.78 19.55
CA LYS A 73 2.36 3.02 19.98
C LYS A 73 1.42 3.32 18.82
N ILE A 74 1.96 3.40 17.61
CA ILE A 74 1.17 3.53 16.40
C ILE A 74 0.74 2.10 16.02
N GLU A 75 -0.57 1.88 15.92
CA GLU A 75 -1.15 0.60 15.49
C GLU A 75 -0.78 0.30 14.03
N ARG A 76 0.45 -0.18 13.82
CA ARG A 76 0.93 -0.71 12.54
C ARG A 76 1.10 -2.20 12.66
N ARG A 77 0.62 -2.94 11.66
CA ARG A 77 0.83 -4.39 11.57
C ARG A 77 2.29 -4.73 11.29
N LEU A 78 2.92 -4.01 10.35
CA LEU A 78 4.36 -4.08 10.12
C LEU A 78 5.05 -3.08 11.07
N LYS A 79 5.66 -3.61 12.13
CA LYS A 79 6.26 -2.80 13.19
C LYS A 79 7.70 -2.48 12.87
N ARG A 80 8.04 -1.20 13.00
CA ARG A 80 9.43 -0.80 13.00
C ARG A 80 10.02 -1.10 14.37
N PHE A 81 11.10 -1.86 14.42
CA PHE A 81 11.74 -2.25 15.67
C PHE A 81 13.17 -1.71 15.80
N LEU A 82 13.79 -1.34 14.67
CA LEU A 82 15.13 -0.74 14.64
C LEU A 82 15.18 0.43 13.64
N GLY A 83 15.90 1.47 14.03
CA GLY A 83 16.29 2.59 13.19
C GLY A 83 17.80 2.74 13.14
N LEU A 84 18.36 2.73 11.95
CA LEU A 84 19.76 3.08 11.71
C LEU A 84 19.80 4.40 10.94
N SER A 85 20.59 5.37 11.40
CA SER A 85 20.65 6.68 10.75
C SER A 85 22.03 7.30 10.72
N THR A 86 22.31 8.09 9.69
CA THR A 86 23.53 8.87 9.52
C THR A 86 23.26 10.16 8.73
N SER A 87 24.21 11.08 8.68
CA SER A 87 24.10 12.26 7.83
C SER A 87 24.23 11.88 6.35
N ALA A 88 23.24 12.28 5.55
CA ALA A 88 23.20 12.00 4.12
C ALA A 88 24.40 12.60 3.36
N ARG A 89 25.05 13.62 3.91
CA ARG A 89 26.22 14.28 3.29
C ARG A 89 27.43 13.36 3.12
N TYR A 90 27.50 12.28 3.91
CA TYR A 90 28.59 11.32 3.88
C TYR A 90 28.31 10.13 2.95
N LEU A 91 27.07 10.01 2.44
CA LEU A 91 26.71 8.97 1.49
C LEU A 91 26.93 9.51 0.07
N VAL A 92 27.94 8.98 -0.59
CA VAL A 92 28.40 9.42 -1.91
C VAL A 92 28.40 8.23 -2.89
N GLY A 93 28.50 8.53 -4.18
CA GLY A 93 28.61 7.53 -5.25
C GLY A 93 29.87 6.66 -5.14
N THR A 94 30.06 5.82 -6.15
CA THR A 94 31.09 4.78 -6.21
C THR A 94 32.49 5.31 -6.55
N ASP A 95 33.43 4.36 -6.66
CA ASP A 95 34.75 4.54 -7.25
C ASP A 95 34.74 4.99 -8.73
N GLU A 96 35.94 5.17 -9.30
CA GLU A 96 36.16 5.57 -10.71
C GLU A 96 35.60 4.56 -11.74
N HIS A 97 35.36 3.30 -11.34
CA HIS A 97 34.87 2.24 -12.23
C HIS A 97 33.35 2.05 -12.16
N GLY A 98 32.68 2.44 -11.08
CA GLY A 98 31.23 2.42 -10.97
C GLY A 98 30.61 1.17 -10.34
N ASP A 99 31.44 0.22 -9.91
CA ASP A 99 30.99 -1.14 -9.62
C ASP A 99 30.72 -1.39 -8.13
N GLN A 100 31.32 -0.60 -7.22
CA GLN A 100 31.15 -0.75 -5.77
C GLN A 100 31.17 0.59 -5.04
N TYR A 101 30.47 0.67 -3.90
CA TYR A 101 30.66 1.77 -2.96
C TYR A 101 32.01 1.62 -2.26
N GLU A 102 32.62 2.75 -1.91
CA GLU A 102 33.82 2.82 -1.08
C GLU A 102 33.58 3.67 0.18
N GLY A 103 34.48 3.52 1.15
CA GLY A 103 34.49 4.28 2.39
C GLY A 103 33.18 4.18 3.17
N TYR A 104 32.75 5.31 3.72
CA TYR A 104 31.60 5.36 4.62
C TYR A 104 30.29 4.83 4.04
N THR A 105 30.04 5.04 2.74
CA THR A 105 28.85 4.49 2.06
C THR A 105 28.89 2.97 2.02
N ALA A 106 30.07 2.37 1.75
CA ALA A 106 30.25 0.93 1.78
C ALA A 106 29.98 0.37 3.19
N THR A 107 30.51 1.03 4.22
CA THR A 107 30.29 0.66 5.63
C THR A 107 28.80 0.72 6.00
N PHE A 108 28.08 1.74 5.54
CA PHE A 108 26.64 1.87 5.79
C PHE A 108 25.84 0.74 5.13
N VAL A 109 26.12 0.42 3.87
CA VAL A 109 25.45 -0.65 3.13
C VAL A 109 25.79 -2.03 3.72
N ASP A 110 27.05 -2.28 4.08
CA ASP A 110 27.48 -3.53 4.72
C ASP A 110 26.84 -3.71 6.10
N LEU A 111 26.71 -2.63 6.88
CA LEU A 111 26.02 -2.67 8.16
C LEU A 111 24.55 -3.06 8.00
N ILE A 112 23.84 -2.48 7.02
CA ILE A 112 22.45 -2.87 6.71
C ILE A 112 22.37 -4.34 6.31
N ARG A 113 23.29 -4.82 5.47
CA ARG A 113 23.37 -6.22 5.05
C ARG A 113 23.52 -7.16 6.26
N ARG A 114 24.50 -6.91 7.13
CA ARG A 114 24.78 -7.75 8.31
C ARG A 114 23.63 -7.75 9.30
N LEU A 115 23.05 -6.58 9.58
CA LEU A 115 21.88 -6.48 10.43
C LEU A 115 20.67 -7.21 9.83
N SER A 116 20.50 -7.17 8.52
CA SER A 116 19.40 -7.90 7.85
C SER A 116 19.57 -9.42 7.91
N ILE A 117 20.83 -9.90 7.93
CA ILE A 117 21.12 -11.33 8.14
C ILE A 117 20.87 -11.73 9.59
N ALA A 118 21.33 -10.92 10.55
CA ALA A 118 21.26 -11.25 11.97
C ALA A 118 19.84 -11.12 12.55
N LEU A 119 19.07 -10.14 12.09
CA LEU A 119 17.75 -9.81 12.64
C LEU A 119 16.58 -10.36 11.81
N GLU A 120 16.85 -10.84 10.60
CA GLU A 120 15.86 -11.37 9.65
C GLU A 120 14.59 -10.51 9.54
N PRO A 121 14.69 -9.20 9.26
CA PRO A 121 13.53 -8.34 9.11
C PRO A 121 12.70 -8.77 7.89
N ASP A 122 11.39 -8.57 7.95
CA ASP A 122 10.53 -8.74 6.77
C ASP A 122 10.87 -7.70 5.69
N TYR A 123 11.14 -6.47 6.11
CA TYR A 123 11.48 -5.37 5.21
C TYR A 123 12.50 -4.40 5.80
N VAL A 124 13.39 -3.90 4.96
CA VAL A 124 14.27 -2.76 5.27
C VAL A 124 14.09 -1.70 4.20
N SER A 125 13.96 -0.44 4.63
CA SER A 125 13.89 0.72 3.72
C SER A 125 14.80 1.83 4.15
N VAL A 126 15.65 2.31 3.23
CA VAL A 126 16.39 3.57 3.40
C VAL A 126 15.59 4.72 2.82
N GLY A 127 14.98 5.50 3.71
CA GLY A 127 14.20 6.67 3.32
C GLY A 127 15.05 7.79 2.73
N HIS A 128 14.49 8.51 1.76
CA HIS A 128 15.05 9.76 1.23
C HIS A 128 15.24 10.81 2.34
N PRO A 129 16.35 11.58 2.41
CA PRO A 129 16.57 12.52 3.51
C PRO A 129 15.51 13.63 3.58
N VAL A 130 14.98 14.08 2.44
CA VAL A 130 13.78 14.95 2.37
C VAL A 130 12.53 14.15 2.67
N LYS A 131 11.76 14.55 3.70
CA LYS A 131 10.58 13.81 4.20
C LYS A 131 9.50 13.59 3.13
N ASP A 132 9.26 14.58 2.27
CA ASP A 132 8.20 14.55 1.26
C ASP A 132 8.52 13.65 0.04
N VAL A 133 9.71 13.04 0.00
CA VAL A 133 10.18 12.16 -1.10
C VAL A 133 10.45 10.73 -0.59
N ARG A 134 10.20 10.46 0.70
CA ARG A 134 10.41 9.12 1.28
C ARG A 134 9.31 8.19 0.80
N PRO A 135 9.62 6.95 0.35
CA PRO A 135 8.66 5.88 0.49
C PRO A 135 8.50 5.64 1.99
N SER A 136 7.38 6.09 2.53
CA SER A 136 7.09 5.97 3.95
C SER A 136 6.26 4.72 4.18
N PRO A 137 6.76 3.68 4.86
CA PRO A 137 5.90 2.65 5.43
C PRO A 137 5.03 3.17 6.59
N LEU A 138 4.82 4.49 6.70
CA LEU A 138 3.99 5.15 7.71
C LEU A 138 2.72 5.78 7.14
N GLU A 139 2.41 5.56 5.87
CA GLU A 139 1.10 5.94 5.34
C GLU A 139 0.14 4.78 5.60
N ILE A 140 -0.82 5.07 6.46
CA ILE A 140 -1.86 4.19 6.96
C ILE A 140 -2.58 3.60 5.75
N MET A 141 -2.14 2.40 5.34
CA MET A 141 -2.91 1.52 4.48
C MET A 141 -4.03 0.94 5.34
N PRO A 142 -5.29 0.93 4.86
CA PRO A 142 -6.33 0.15 5.50
C PRO A 142 -5.92 -1.33 5.57
N THR A 143 -6.33 -1.95 6.66
CA THR A 143 -5.70 -3.07 7.34
C THR A 143 -6.02 -4.45 6.74
N GLU A 144 -4.99 -5.29 6.70
CA GLU A 144 -4.98 -6.73 6.37
C GLU A 144 -4.81 -7.08 4.87
N GLY A 145 -3.61 -7.57 4.51
CA GLY A 145 -3.44 -8.48 3.38
C GLY A 145 -2.17 -8.31 2.56
N VAL A 146 -1.80 -7.09 2.16
CA VAL A 146 -0.66 -6.86 1.25
C VAL A 146 0.19 -5.69 1.74
N PHE A 147 1.49 -5.95 1.96
CA PHE A 147 2.46 -4.88 2.12
C PHE A 147 2.64 -4.23 0.75
N GLU A 148 1.98 -3.10 0.48
CA GLU A 148 2.10 -2.40 -0.80
C GLU A 148 3.21 -1.35 -0.75
N ILE A 149 4.01 -1.27 -1.82
CA ILE A 149 5.02 -0.22 -2.00
C ILE A 149 4.74 0.51 -3.29
N GLU A 150 4.42 1.81 -3.19
CA GLU A 150 4.15 2.63 -4.36
C GLU A 150 5.41 3.09 -5.11
N ARG A 151 6.59 2.92 -4.49
CA ARG A 151 7.89 3.30 -5.06
C ARG A 151 9.02 2.61 -4.31
N LEU A 152 9.98 2.08 -5.05
CA LEU A 152 11.15 1.45 -4.46
C LEU A 152 12.11 2.49 -3.88
N PRO A 153 12.60 2.31 -2.63
CA PRO A 153 13.62 3.18 -2.06
C PRO A 153 14.96 3.03 -2.80
N TRP A 154 15.89 3.93 -2.51
CA TRP A 154 17.25 3.80 -3.04
C TRP A 154 17.90 2.47 -2.62
N LEU A 155 17.73 2.07 -1.36
CA LEU A 155 18.19 0.80 -0.83
C LEU A 155 17.06 0.14 -0.03
N SER A 156 16.82 -1.13 -0.31
CA SER A 156 15.86 -1.97 0.39
C SER A 156 16.36 -3.40 0.61
N VAL A 157 15.77 -4.09 1.57
CA VAL A 157 15.88 -5.54 1.73
C VAL A 157 14.49 -6.12 1.84
N TYR A 158 14.21 -7.17 1.07
CA TYR A 158 12.93 -7.88 1.04
C TYR A 158 13.12 -9.32 1.49
N SER A 159 12.35 -9.76 2.49
CA SER A 159 12.32 -11.15 2.90
C SER A 159 11.75 -12.06 1.79
N PRO A 160 12.03 -13.38 1.82
CA PRO A 160 11.44 -14.32 0.87
C PRO A 160 9.91 -14.27 0.84
N SER A 161 9.26 -14.08 2.00
CA SER A 161 7.81 -13.98 2.11
C SER A 161 7.26 -12.75 1.37
N LEU A 162 7.92 -11.59 1.48
CA LEU A 162 7.51 -10.41 0.71
C LEU A 162 7.77 -10.56 -0.79
N ILE A 163 8.88 -11.18 -1.18
CA ILE A 163 9.19 -11.44 -2.60
C ILE A 163 8.10 -12.33 -3.21
N ASP A 164 7.67 -13.37 -2.50
CA ASP A 164 6.58 -14.25 -2.94
C ASP A 164 5.24 -13.50 -3.00
N GLN A 165 4.92 -12.73 -1.96
CA GLN A 165 3.73 -11.89 -1.91
C GLN A 165 3.63 -10.90 -3.08
N PHE A 166 4.76 -10.33 -3.51
CA PHE A 166 4.80 -9.43 -4.66
C PHE A 166 4.86 -10.16 -6.01
N GLY A 167 4.97 -11.49 -6.05
CA GLY A 167 5.20 -12.24 -7.28
C GLY A 167 6.54 -11.86 -7.93
N TRP A 168 7.59 -11.64 -7.13
CA TRP A 168 8.90 -11.15 -7.59
C TRP A 168 9.92 -12.24 -7.83
N THR A 169 9.61 -13.48 -7.45
CA THR A 169 10.54 -14.62 -7.40
C THR A 169 11.41 -14.76 -8.65
N ASP A 170 10.81 -14.67 -9.84
CA ASP A 170 11.55 -14.85 -11.11
C ASP A 170 12.12 -13.54 -11.68
N ARG A 171 11.62 -12.37 -11.24
CA ARG A 171 11.94 -11.07 -11.85
C ARG A 171 12.94 -10.24 -11.05
N ILE A 172 13.04 -10.43 -9.74
CA ILE A 172 13.89 -9.60 -8.87
C ILE A 172 15.38 -9.71 -9.22
N SER A 173 15.84 -10.92 -9.53
CA SER A 173 17.24 -11.17 -9.94
C SER A 173 17.57 -10.61 -11.32
N ALA A 174 16.59 -10.44 -12.21
CA ALA A 174 16.75 -9.86 -13.53
C ALA A 174 16.44 -8.35 -13.57
N SER A 175 16.23 -7.74 -12.40
CA SER A 175 15.79 -6.35 -12.31
C SER A 175 16.85 -5.37 -12.79
N PRO A 176 16.46 -4.23 -13.41
CA PRO A 176 17.40 -3.21 -13.88
C PRO A 176 17.90 -2.32 -12.73
N ALA A 177 18.08 -2.89 -11.54
CA ALA A 177 18.69 -2.23 -10.40
C ALA A 177 20.20 -2.09 -10.63
N TRP A 178 20.83 -1.13 -9.95
CA TRP A 178 22.29 -1.06 -9.93
C TRP A 178 22.89 -2.30 -9.24
N LYS A 179 22.29 -2.79 -8.14
CA LYS A 179 22.67 -4.06 -7.50
C LYS A 179 21.48 -4.86 -7.01
N VAL A 180 21.60 -6.17 -7.15
CA VAL A 180 20.70 -7.19 -6.59
C VAL A 180 21.57 -8.25 -5.93
N ASP A 181 21.48 -8.39 -4.61
CA ASP A 181 22.25 -9.38 -3.86
C ASP A 181 21.32 -10.26 -3.02
N GLN A 182 21.37 -11.57 -3.23
CA GLN A 182 20.67 -12.53 -2.38
C GLN A 182 21.50 -12.80 -1.12
N LEU A 183 20.88 -12.69 0.05
CA LEU A 183 21.48 -12.93 1.36
C LEU A 183 21.35 -14.41 1.74
N ASP A 184 22.15 -14.85 2.72
CA ASP A 184 22.15 -16.25 3.20
C ASP A 184 20.79 -16.69 3.77
N THR A 185 19.96 -15.73 4.19
CA THR A 185 18.58 -15.94 4.67
C THR A 185 17.57 -16.14 3.53
N GLY A 186 18.00 -15.98 2.28
CA GLY A 186 17.15 -15.95 1.09
C GLY A 186 16.53 -14.59 0.79
N ALA A 187 16.63 -13.62 1.71
CA ALA A 187 16.21 -12.24 1.47
C ALA A 187 17.03 -11.60 0.33
N VAL A 188 16.47 -10.60 -0.34
CA VAL A 188 17.16 -9.87 -1.42
C VAL A 188 17.40 -8.43 -1.03
N LEU A 189 18.67 -8.03 -1.04
CA LEU A 189 19.10 -6.64 -0.94
C LEU A 189 19.10 -6.03 -2.34
N LEU A 190 18.41 -4.89 -2.48
CA LEU A 190 18.21 -4.20 -3.75
C LEU A 190 18.71 -2.75 -3.63
N ILE A 191 19.60 -2.34 -4.54
CA ILE A 191 20.07 -0.96 -4.65
C ILE A 191 19.67 -0.40 -6.01
N LYS A 192 18.77 0.56 -6.00
CA LYS A 192 18.13 1.12 -7.19
C LYS A 192 19.13 1.84 -8.09
N THR A 193 19.91 2.75 -7.52
CA THR A 193 20.82 3.62 -8.27
C THR A 193 22.20 3.69 -7.64
N GLN A 194 23.20 3.91 -8.50
CA GLN A 194 24.61 4.03 -8.13
C GLN A 194 24.86 5.22 -7.20
N GLU A 195 24.32 6.39 -7.52
CA GLU A 195 24.36 7.54 -6.61
C GLU A 195 23.18 7.47 -5.64
N PRO A 196 23.39 7.62 -4.32
CA PRO A 196 22.30 7.66 -3.36
C PRO A 196 21.22 8.66 -3.76
N TRP A 197 19.98 8.18 -3.87
CA TRP A 197 18.79 8.96 -4.22
C TRP A 197 18.80 9.59 -5.62
N ALA A 198 19.72 9.23 -6.50
CA ALA A 198 19.59 9.56 -7.91
C ALA A 198 18.33 8.87 -8.47
N ASP A 199 17.53 9.63 -9.23
CA ASP A 199 16.32 9.17 -9.90
C ASP A 199 15.39 8.29 -9.04
N VAL A 200 14.95 8.83 -7.91
CA VAL A 200 13.88 8.25 -7.08
C VAL A 200 12.50 8.44 -7.70
N SER A 201 12.36 8.57 -9.02
CA SER A 201 11.04 8.68 -9.67
C SER A 201 10.32 7.32 -9.69
N ARG A 202 8.98 7.34 -9.85
CA ARG A 202 8.20 6.13 -10.18
C ARG A 202 8.44 5.65 -11.61
N ASP A 203 8.99 6.53 -12.46
CA ASP A 203 9.28 6.22 -13.85
C ASP A 203 10.56 5.40 -14.06
N HIS A 204 11.33 5.20 -12.98
CA HIS A 204 12.59 4.46 -13.03
C HIS A 204 12.35 3.03 -13.54
N PRO A 205 13.22 2.49 -14.43
CA PRO A 205 13.04 1.16 -15.02
C PRO A 205 12.87 0.04 -13.99
N LEU A 206 13.50 0.17 -12.82
CA LEU A 206 13.38 -0.80 -11.73
C LEU A 206 11.96 -0.88 -11.17
N ASP A 207 11.35 0.28 -10.91
CA ASP A 207 9.98 0.38 -10.41
C ASP A 207 9.03 -0.19 -11.46
N LYS A 208 9.22 0.12 -12.74
CA LYS A 208 8.42 -0.48 -13.81
C LYS A 208 8.57 -2.01 -13.88
N HIS A 209 9.78 -2.52 -13.75
CA HIS A 209 10.04 -3.96 -13.85
C HIS A 209 9.43 -4.76 -12.69
N LEU A 210 9.54 -4.23 -11.47
CA LEU A 210 9.09 -4.94 -10.26
C LEU A 210 7.66 -4.57 -9.85
N LEU A 211 7.21 -3.35 -10.10
CA LEU A 211 5.85 -2.94 -9.78
C LEU A 211 4.88 -3.15 -10.94
N ASP A 212 5.34 -3.18 -12.20
CA ASP A 212 4.45 -3.24 -13.39
C ASP A 212 4.46 -4.59 -14.17
N GLY A 213 5.23 -5.62 -13.79
CA GLY A 213 5.14 -6.96 -14.42
C GLY A 213 4.00 -7.79 -13.81
N ASP A 214 3.03 -8.36 -14.54
CA ASP A 214 3.10 -9.13 -15.80
C ASP A 214 1.95 -8.79 -16.79
N ASP A 215 1.78 -7.51 -17.15
CA ASP A 215 0.76 -7.06 -18.15
C ASP A 215 1.38 -6.62 -19.50
N ALA A 216 2.64 -6.99 -19.78
CA ALA A 216 3.39 -6.46 -20.92
C ALA A 216 3.12 -7.15 -22.28
N VAL A 217 2.11 -8.01 -22.41
CA VAL A 217 1.68 -8.55 -23.71
C VAL A 217 0.20 -8.27 -23.93
N THR A 218 -0.06 -7.39 -24.89
CA THR A 218 -1.36 -6.96 -25.46
C THR A 218 -2.29 -6.15 -24.55
N ASP A 219 -2.06 -4.85 -24.42
CA ASP A 219 -2.80 -3.85 -25.20
C ASP A 219 -2.18 -2.45 -25.04
N ALA A 220 -2.21 -1.65 -26.10
CA ALA A 220 -1.64 -0.30 -26.13
C ALA A 220 -2.48 0.74 -25.34
N SER A 221 -3.03 0.35 -24.19
CA SER A 221 -3.79 1.18 -23.24
C SER A 221 -3.82 0.44 -21.87
N GLY A 222 -2.70 0.43 -21.15
CA GLY A 222 -2.56 -0.32 -19.90
C GLY A 222 -3.28 0.34 -18.70
N PRO A 223 -3.91 -0.44 -17.79
CA PRO A 223 -4.69 0.07 -16.68
C PRO A 223 -3.90 -0.01 -15.37
N ASN A 224 -3.15 1.02 -14.93
CA ASN A 224 -2.64 1.05 -13.54
C ASN A 224 -2.26 2.43 -12.99
N SER A 225 -2.95 3.48 -13.42
CA SER A 225 -3.36 4.52 -12.44
C SER A 225 -4.83 4.27 -12.13
N VAL A 226 -5.16 3.68 -10.99
CA VAL A 226 -6.55 3.72 -10.51
C VAL A 226 -6.79 5.17 -10.12
N THR A 227 -7.26 5.96 -11.07
CA THR A 227 -7.80 7.27 -10.81
C THR A 227 -8.98 7.05 -9.88
N LEU A 228 -8.90 7.62 -8.67
CA LEU A 228 -9.99 7.50 -7.71
C LEU A 228 -11.07 8.51 -8.10
N GLY A 229 -12.31 8.02 -8.17
CA GLY A 229 -13.49 8.84 -8.39
C GLY A 229 -14.63 8.26 -7.59
N ASP A 230 -15.37 9.11 -6.90
CA ASP A 230 -16.58 8.69 -6.19
C ASP A 230 -17.76 8.74 -7.16
N PRO A 231 -18.40 7.60 -7.49
CA PRO A 231 -19.55 7.59 -8.40
C PRO A 231 -20.74 8.42 -7.86
N PHE A 232 -20.77 8.70 -6.55
CA PHE A 232 -21.79 9.54 -5.92
C PHE A 232 -21.51 11.05 -6.05
N ALA A 233 -20.31 11.47 -6.48
CA ALA A 233 -19.98 12.88 -6.63
C ALA A 233 -20.85 13.61 -7.68
N ALA A 234 -21.38 12.87 -8.65
CA ALA A 234 -22.26 13.39 -9.70
C ALA A 234 -23.76 13.33 -9.35
N LEU A 235 -24.12 12.76 -8.20
CA LEU A 235 -25.51 12.73 -7.74
C LEU A 235 -25.84 14.05 -7.04
N ASP A 236 -27.08 14.53 -7.22
CA ASP A 236 -27.57 15.74 -6.56
C ASP A 236 -28.06 15.46 -5.13
N ILE A 237 -28.16 16.52 -4.31
CA ILE A 237 -28.73 16.42 -2.96
C ILE A 237 -30.16 15.88 -3.05
N GLY A 238 -30.46 14.86 -2.27
CA GLY A 238 -31.75 14.17 -2.25
C GLY A 238 -31.85 13.00 -3.23
N GLU A 239 -30.90 12.82 -4.15
CA GLU A 239 -30.88 11.64 -5.03
C GLU A 239 -30.53 10.36 -4.28
N TYR A 240 -31.05 9.25 -4.79
CA TYR A 240 -30.87 7.91 -4.23
C TYR A 240 -29.80 7.13 -4.99
N GLY A 241 -29.15 6.21 -4.29
CA GLY A 241 -28.25 5.25 -4.89
C GLY A 241 -28.05 4.00 -4.04
N ALA A 242 -27.37 3.02 -4.61
CA ALA A 242 -26.92 1.81 -3.95
C ALA A 242 -25.39 1.79 -3.93
N ASP A 243 -24.82 1.78 -2.74
CA ASP A 243 -23.38 1.69 -2.55
C ASP A 243 -23.00 0.27 -2.12
N VAL A 244 -21.79 -0.15 -2.49
CA VAL A 244 -21.18 -1.36 -1.96
C VAL A 244 -20.13 -0.92 -0.97
N CYS A 245 -20.40 -1.18 0.29
CA CYS A 245 -19.62 -0.73 1.42
C CYS A 245 -18.90 -1.90 2.09
N VAL A 246 -17.79 -1.59 2.74
CA VAL A 246 -17.14 -2.46 3.72
C VAL A 246 -17.07 -1.69 5.03
N HIS A 247 -17.20 -2.40 6.16
CA HIS A 247 -16.97 -1.77 7.45
C HIS A 247 -15.52 -1.25 7.49
N ARG A 248 -15.30 -0.11 8.14
CA ARG A 248 -13.99 0.55 8.18
C ARG A 248 -12.89 -0.35 8.74
N ASP A 249 -13.24 -1.25 9.64
CA ASP A 249 -12.31 -2.20 10.26
C ASP A 249 -11.98 -3.41 9.34
N ASP A 250 -12.81 -3.67 8.32
CA ASP A 250 -12.69 -4.82 7.40
C ASP A 250 -12.09 -4.44 6.03
N ILE A 251 -11.59 -3.21 5.87
CA ILE A 251 -11.06 -2.73 4.60
C ILE A 251 -9.78 -3.49 4.23
N SER A 252 -9.80 -4.23 3.12
CA SER A 252 -8.69 -5.05 2.61
C SER A 252 -8.28 -4.65 1.18
N THR A 253 -7.18 -5.22 0.69
CA THR A 253 -6.57 -4.94 -0.64
C THR A 253 -7.43 -5.44 -1.80
N GLU A 254 -8.10 -6.57 -1.61
CA GLU A 254 -9.22 -7.01 -2.42
C GLU A 254 -10.42 -7.12 -1.50
N PHE A 255 -11.60 -6.70 -1.96
CA PHE A 255 -12.82 -6.90 -1.20
C PHE A 255 -13.43 -8.25 -1.60
N PRO A 256 -13.27 -9.32 -0.80
CA PRO A 256 -13.92 -10.58 -1.08
C PRO A 256 -15.44 -10.44 -0.88
N ASN A 257 -16.22 -11.27 -1.57
CA ASN A 257 -17.67 -11.07 -1.67
C ASN A 257 -18.38 -11.10 -0.30
N GLU A 258 -17.79 -11.77 0.70
CA GLU A 258 -18.36 -12.02 2.02
C GLU A 258 -18.37 -10.79 2.93
N ILE A 259 -17.48 -9.82 2.69
CA ILE A 259 -17.39 -8.59 3.51
C ILE A 259 -18.12 -7.40 2.88
N LEU A 260 -18.65 -7.58 1.67
CA LEU A 260 -19.37 -6.54 0.94
C LEU A 260 -20.78 -6.39 1.48
N GLU A 261 -21.12 -5.18 1.93
CA GLU A 261 -22.48 -4.80 2.30
C GLU A 261 -23.07 -3.89 1.23
N LEU A 262 -24.18 -4.33 0.63
CA LEU A 262 -24.98 -3.47 -0.24
C LEU A 262 -25.85 -2.56 0.64
N ILE A 263 -25.63 -1.24 0.55
CA ILE A 263 -26.35 -0.25 1.35
C ILE A 263 -27.08 0.71 0.42
N ARG A 264 -28.41 0.81 0.58
CA ARG A 264 -29.23 1.82 -0.10
C ARG A 264 -29.10 3.15 0.63
N VAL A 265 -28.70 4.19 -0.09
CA VAL A 265 -28.33 5.49 0.45
C VAL A 265 -29.04 6.65 -0.26
N GLN A 266 -29.14 7.78 0.45
CA GLN A 266 -29.52 9.08 -0.08
C GLN A 266 -28.40 10.09 0.18
N VAL A 267 -28.13 10.97 -0.79
CA VAL A 267 -27.19 12.10 -0.61
C VAL A 267 -27.88 13.18 0.21
N ASN A 268 -27.37 13.52 1.40
CA ASN A 268 -27.93 14.57 2.25
C ASN A 268 -27.39 15.97 1.89
N GLU A 269 -27.85 17.00 2.62
CA GLU A 269 -27.47 18.40 2.40
C GLU A 269 -25.96 18.67 2.62
N ASP A 270 -25.32 17.90 3.49
CA ASP A 270 -23.89 17.99 3.82
C ASP A 270 -23.01 17.15 2.87
N ARG A 271 -23.62 16.51 1.84
CA ARG A 271 -22.98 15.55 0.93
C ARG A 271 -22.47 14.29 1.65
N ASP A 272 -23.16 13.85 2.69
CA ASP A 272 -23.04 12.51 3.25
C ASP A 272 -24.00 11.55 2.57
N LEU A 273 -23.59 10.28 2.52
CA LEU A 273 -24.48 9.16 2.22
C LEU A 273 -25.13 8.68 3.51
N ARG A 274 -26.46 8.72 3.53
CA ARG A 274 -27.29 8.32 4.65
C ARG A 274 -28.14 7.12 4.26
N ARG A 275 -28.23 6.09 5.10
CA ARG A 275 -29.09 4.92 4.85
C ARG A 275 -30.53 5.37 4.63
N VAL A 276 -31.20 4.86 3.60
CA VAL A 276 -32.57 5.29 3.27
C VAL A 276 -33.59 4.88 4.32
N ASP A 277 -33.41 3.73 4.95
CA ASP A 277 -34.33 3.16 5.94
C ASP A 277 -34.23 3.79 7.33
N SER A 278 -33.01 4.14 7.76
CA SER A 278 -32.73 4.61 9.13
C SER A 278 -32.26 6.07 9.21
N GLY A 279 -31.82 6.67 8.11
CA GLY A 279 -31.18 7.98 8.09
C GLY A 279 -29.80 8.02 8.75
N GLN A 280 -29.23 6.86 9.10
CA GLN A 280 -27.91 6.78 9.72
C GLN A 280 -26.82 7.14 8.72
N PHE A 281 -25.75 7.76 9.22
CA PHE A 281 -24.54 8.00 8.44
C PHE A 281 -23.93 6.69 7.96
N VAL A 282 -23.44 6.68 6.73
CA VAL A 282 -22.68 5.56 6.14
C VAL A 282 -21.25 6.03 5.87
N ARG A 283 -21.11 7.07 5.04
CA ARG A 283 -19.84 7.72 4.70
C ARG A 283 -20.10 9.08 4.05
N ASN A 284 -19.07 9.91 3.94
CA ASN A 284 -19.11 11.14 3.13
C ASN A 284 -18.90 10.86 1.64
N VAL A 285 -19.42 11.73 0.77
CA VAL A 285 -19.10 11.76 -0.66
C VAL A 285 -17.75 12.45 -0.86
N VAL A 286 -16.89 11.85 -1.67
CA VAL A 286 -15.51 12.31 -1.86
C VAL A 286 -15.37 13.06 -3.19
N TYR A 287 -14.85 14.28 -3.15
CA TYR A 287 -14.59 15.07 -4.35
C TYR A 287 -13.11 14.98 -4.72
N ALA A 288 -12.83 14.25 -5.79
CA ALA A 288 -11.50 14.18 -6.36
C ALA A 288 -11.19 15.47 -7.14
N ASP A 289 -10.79 16.53 -6.44
CA ASP A 289 -10.27 17.76 -7.06
C ASP A 289 -8.75 17.69 -7.34
N SER A 290 -8.10 16.57 -7.01
CA SER A 290 -6.67 16.36 -7.20
C SER A 290 -6.38 14.94 -7.65
N ASP A 291 -5.43 14.79 -8.59
CA ASP A 291 -4.77 13.51 -8.92
C ASP A 291 -4.02 12.88 -7.71
N ASP A 292 -4.12 13.50 -6.53
CA ASP A 292 -3.56 13.03 -5.28
C ASP A 292 -4.51 12.07 -4.55
N ARG A 293 -4.21 10.77 -4.71
CA ARG A 293 -4.86 9.64 -4.04
C ARG A 293 -4.95 9.81 -2.51
N HIS A 294 -3.95 10.46 -1.88
CA HIS A 294 -3.94 10.64 -0.43
C HIS A 294 -4.99 11.63 0.05
N SER A 295 -5.28 12.67 -0.74
CA SER A 295 -6.31 13.65 -0.45
C SER A 295 -7.69 12.99 -0.40
N VAL A 296 -7.97 12.12 -1.37
CA VAL A 296 -9.21 11.33 -1.46
C VAL A 296 -9.36 10.42 -0.24
N ILE A 297 -8.34 9.62 0.08
CA ILE A 297 -8.37 8.69 1.24
C ILE A 297 -8.52 9.46 2.56
N LYS A 298 -7.82 10.60 2.70
CA LYS A 298 -7.96 11.41 3.91
C LYS A 298 -9.38 11.95 4.08
N GLN A 299 -10.01 12.42 3.00
CA GLN A 299 -11.40 12.87 3.04
C GLN A 299 -12.36 11.74 3.45
N MET A 300 -12.14 10.52 2.97
CA MET A 300 -12.95 9.35 3.37
C MET A 300 -12.94 9.08 4.88
N LEU A 301 -11.86 9.45 5.57
CA LEU A 301 -11.61 9.05 6.96
C LEU A 301 -11.74 10.19 7.96
N ALA A 302 -11.75 11.45 7.51
CA ALA A 302 -11.58 12.63 8.37
C ALA A 302 -12.90 13.33 8.77
N ASP A 303 -13.98 13.18 8.00
CA ASP A 303 -15.19 14.00 8.13
C ASP A 303 -16.41 13.19 8.61
N VAL A 304 -16.25 12.51 9.74
CA VAL A 304 -17.34 11.74 10.38
C VAL A 304 -18.23 12.69 11.20
N PRO A 305 -19.55 12.80 10.91
CA PRO A 305 -20.43 13.70 11.63
C PRO A 305 -20.68 13.19 13.06
N SER A 306 -20.99 14.12 13.98
CA SER A 306 -21.10 13.81 15.42
C SER A 306 -22.23 12.85 15.79
N ASP A 307 -23.18 12.65 14.89
CA ASP A 307 -24.31 11.72 15.05
C ASP A 307 -24.02 10.33 14.46
N ALA A 308 -22.84 10.11 13.86
CA ALA A 308 -22.37 8.81 13.46
C ALA A 308 -22.02 7.94 14.68
N THR A 309 -22.24 6.64 14.54
CA THR A 309 -21.85 5.63 15.53
C THR A 309 -20.69 4.82 14.97
N ASP A 310 -19.77 4.38 15.82
CA ASP A 310 -18.60 3.59 15.40
C ASP A 310 -19.01 2.33 14.59
N ASP A 311 -20.13 1.69 14.95
CA ASP A 311 -20.69 0.52 14.23
C ASP A 311 -21.20 0.82 12.79
N ASN A 312 -21.21 2.09 12.38
CA ASN A 312 -21.74 2.53 11.08
C ASN A 312 -20.73 3.34 10.26
N LEU A 313 -19.44 3.15 10.51
CA LEU A 313 -18.39 3.77 9.73
C LEU A 313 -18.01 2.86 8.57
N TYR A 314 -18.49 3.19 7.37
CA TYR A 314 -18.23 2.40 6.18
C TYR A 314 -17.29 3.13 5.22
N VAL A 315 -16.67 2.34 4.33
CA VAL A 315 -15.93 2.82 3.17
C VAL A 315 -16.52 2.18 1.92
N SER A 316 -16.65 2.94 0.83
CA SER A 316 -17.13 2.39 -0.43
C SER A 316 -16.04 1.59 -1.15
N ALA A 317 -16.41 0.38 -1.53
CA ALA A 317 -15.64 -0.48 -2.42
C ALA A 317 -15.66 0.00 -3.88
N LEU A 318 -16.51 1.00 -4.20
CA LEU A 318 -16.76 1.51 -5.55
C LEU A 318 -15.97 2.78 -5.89
N LEU A 319 -15.07 3.26 -5.02
CA LEU A 319 -14.26 4.46 -5.24
C LEU A 319 -13.20 4.24 -6.34
N ARG A 320 -13.65 4.23 -7.59
CA ARG A 320 -12.83 4.05 -8.79
C ARG A 320 -13.47 4.88 -9.90
N ASP A 321 -12.69 5.69 -10.60
CA ASP A 321 -13.17 6.56 -11.70
C ASP A 321 -13.86 5.79 -12.83
N VAL A 322 -13.54 4.50 -12.94
CA VAL A 322 -14.06 3.59 -13.94
C VAL A 322 -15.52 3.20 -13.68
N ILE A 323 -16.01 3.35 -12.44
CA ILE A 323 -17.40 3.07 -12.09
C ILE A 323 -18.24 4.32 -12.39
N PRO A 324 -19.15 4.28 -13.36
CA PRO A 324 -19.95 5.45 -13.71
C PRO A 324 -21.05 5.71 -12.66
N PRO A 325 -21.47 6.97 -12.48
CA PRO A 325 -22.59 7.32 -11.58
C PRO A 325 -23.90 6.57 -11.89
N ALA A 326 -24.12 6.22 -13.16
CA ALA A 326 -25.30 5.47 -13.58
C ALA A 326 -25.38 4.06 -12.95
N PHE A 327 -24.26 3.46 -12.54
CA PHE A 327 -24.26 2.13 -11.91
C PHE A 327 -24.77 2.16 -10.47
N VAL A 328 -24.60 3.28 -9.77
CA VAL A 328 -25.01 3.45 -8.37
C VAL A 328 -26.37 4.13 -8.24
N ARG A 329 -26.79 4.93 -9.23
CA ARG A 329 -28.02 5.73 -9.15
C ARG A 329 -29.27 4.86 -9.09
N LEU A 330 -30.23 5.30 -8.29
CA LEU A 330 -31.59 4.75 -8.20
C LEU A 330 -32.60 5.87 -8.46
N ASP A 331 -33.66 5.58 -9.22
CA ASP A 331 -34.76 6.52 -9.45
C ASP A 331 -35.68 6.58 -8.22
N ASP A 332 -35.94 5.44 -7.57
CA ASP A 332 -36.65 5.29 -6.30
C ASP A 332 -35.85 4.44 -5.30
N PRO A 333 -36.00 4.64 -3.97
CA PRO A 333 -35.40 3.80 -2.93
C PRO A 333 -35.42 2.29 -3.15
N ASP A 334 -36.47 1.74 -3.75
CA ASP A 334 -36.66 0.30 -3.93
C ASP A 334 -36.22 -0.22 -5.31
N ASP A 335 -35.79 0.66 -6.22
CA ASP A 335 -35.40 0.28 -7.58
C ASP A 335 -34.09 -0.52 -7.63
N GLU A 336 -33.75 -1.03 -8.81
CA GLU A 336 -32.50 -1.75 -9.06
C GLU A 336 -31.55 -0.91 -9.91
N SER A 337 -30.26 -1.08 -9.66
CA SER A 337 -29.16 -0.58 -10.48
C SER A 337 -28.22 -1.71 -10.88
N VAL A 338 -27.23 -1.43 -11.73
CA VAL A 338 -26.15 -2.38 -12.04
C VAL A 338 -25.48 -2.92 -10.77
N VAL A 339 -25.23 -2.05 -9.78
CA VAL A 339 -24.65 -2.45 -8.49
C VAL A 339 -25.56 -3.43 -7.74
N THR A 340 -26.86 -3.14 -7.62
CA THR A 340 -27.77 -4.06 -6.89
C THR A 340 -27.89 -5.40 -7.61
N LYS A 341 -27.90 -5.41 -8.95
CA LYS A 341 -28.00 -6.63 -9.77
C LYS A 341 -26.75 -7.49 -9.65
N VAL A 342 -25.55 -6.91 -9.69
CA VAL A 342 -24.28 -7.64 -9.48
C VAL A 342 -24.19 -8.19 -8.06
N MET A 343 -24.59 -7.41 -7.06
CA MET A 343 -24.55 -7.87 -5.67
C MET A 343 -25.49 -9.04 -5.40
N ARG A 344 -26.55 -9.21 -6.20
CA ARG A 344 -27.49 -10.33 -6.11
C ARG A 344 -26.99 -11.63 -6.74
N LEU A 345 -25.98 -11.59 -7.61
CA LEU A 345 -25.45 -12.79 -8.28
C LEU A 345 -24.91 -13.80 -7.24
N GLU A 346 -25.31 -15.06 -7.39
CA GLU A 346 -24.76 -16.20 -6.63
C GLU A 346 -23.52 -16.74 -7.37
N THR A 347 -22.38 -16.09 -7.15
CA THR A 347 -21.11 -16.33 -7.88
C THR A 347 -19.92 -16.26 -6.93
N ASP A 348 -18.91 -17.09 -7.20
CA ASP A 348 -17.61 -17.02 -6.52
C ASP A 348 -16.68 -15.97 -7.16
N VAL A 349 -17.05 -15.44 -8.33
CA VAL A 349 -16.32 -14.36 -8.99
C VAL A 349 -16.37 -13.08 -8.15
N ASN A 350 -15.23 -12.40 -8.02
CA ASN A 350 -15.14 -11.14 -7.27
C ASN A 350 -16.05 -10.06 -7.89
N LYS A 351 -17.07 -9.64 -7.15
CA LYS A 351 -18.11 -8.72 -7.62
C LYS A 351 -17.58 -7.31 -7.91
N ILE A 352 -16.54 -6.87 -7.20
CA ILE A 352 -15.88 -5.58 -7.47
C ILE A 352 -15.09 -5.64 -8.77
N LYS A 353 -14.37 -6.74 -9.05
CA LYS A 353 -13.68 -6.94 -10.34
C LYS A 353 -14.68 -6.95 -11.50
N LEU A 354 -15.83 -7.60 -11.33
CA LEU A 354 -16.92 -7.57 -12.30
C LEU A 354 -17.44 -6.16 -12.56
N LEU A 355 -17.77 -5.40 -11.50
CA LEU A 355 -18.25 -4.01 -11.63
C LEU A 355 -17.23 -3.11 -12.34
N VAL A 356 -15.94 -3.29 -12.05
CA VAL A 356 -14.86 -2.55 -12.71
C VAL A 356 -14.79 -2.88 -14.19
N SER A 357 -14.91 -4.15 -14.55
CA SER A 357 -14.89 -4.56 -15.94
C SER A 357 -16.09 -4.00 -16.71
N LEU A 358 -17.29 -4.09 -16.14
CA LEU A 358 -18.49 -3.46 -16.68
C LEU A 358 -18.33 -1.93 -16.83
N GLY A 359 -17.70 -1.28 -15.85
CA GLY A 359 -17.38 0.15 -15.90
C GLY A 359 -16.41 0.51 -17.03
N ARG A 360 -15.41 -0.34 -17.32
CA ARG A 360 -14.50 -0.16 -18.46
C ARG A 360 -15.24 -0.21 -19.79
N VAL A 361 -16.18 -1.14 -19.92
CA VAL A 361 -17.06 -1.22 -21.10
C VAL A 361 -17.91 0.04 -21.23
N ALA A 362 -18.45 0.54 -20.11
CA ALA A 362 -19.27 1.75 -20.09
C ALA A 362 -18.51 3.06 -20.39
N ARG A 363 -17.17 3.05 -20.39
CA ARG A 363 -16.33 4.22 -20.75
C ARG A 363 -15.98 4.31 -22.23
N GLN A 364 -16.39 3.35 -23.06
CA GLN A 364 -16.17 3.42 -24.51
C GLN A 364 -17.00 4.57 -25.11
N ASP A 365 -16.42 5.28 -26.10
CA ASP A 365 -16.94 6.56 -26.63
C ASP A 365 -18.40 6.52 -27.17
N ASP A 366 -18.97 5.33 -27.38
CA ASP A 366 -20.31 5.12 -27.93
C ASP A 366 -21.32 4.52 -26.92
N PHE A 367 -21.01 4.44 -25.61
CA PHE A 367 -21.91 3.83 -24.62
C PHE A 367 -23.18 4.68 -24.38
N THR A 368 -24.35 4.07 -24.56
CA THR A 368 -25.66 4.73 -24.46
C THR A 368 -26.54 4.17 -23.34
N ALA A 369 -27.68 4.81 -23.09
CA ALA A 369 -28.70 4.30 -22.16
C ALA A 369 -29.27 2.94 -22.61
N ASP A 370 -29.34 2.68 -23.93
CA ASP A 370 -29.78 1.38 -24.46
C ASP A 370 -28.74 0.27 -24.18
N ASP A 371 -27.45 0.62 -24.19
CA ASP A 371 -26.36 -0.30 -23.82
C ASP A 371 -26.36 -0.60 -22.33
N LEU A 372 -26.65 0.40 -21.49
CA LEU A 372 -26.85 0.21 -20.05
C LEU A 372 -28.03 -0.73 -19.77
N GLY A 373 -29.19 -0.50 -20.40
CA GLY A 373 -30.34 -1.39 -20.27
C GLY A 373 -30.07 -2.81 -20.78
N SER A 374 -29.23 -2.96 -21.82
CA SER A 374 -28.78 -4.27 -22.30
C SER A 374 -27.86 -4.98 -21.30
N MET A 375 -26.97 -4.24 -20.64
CA MET A 375 -26.11 -4.75 -19.57
C MET A 375 -26.93 -5.22 -18.35
N GLU A 376 -27.90 -4.41 -17.93
CA GLU A 376 -28.82 -4.77 -16.84
C GLU A 376 -29.65 -6.02 -17.19
N GLY A 377 -30.17 -6.12 -18.42
CA GLY A 377 -30.88 -7.31 -18.87
C GLY A 377 -30.00 -8.57 -18.95
N ALA A 378 -28.71 -8.43 -19.25
CA ALA A 378 -27.76 -9.53 -19.20
C ALA A 378 -27.52 -10.01 -17.76
N LEU A 379 -27.41 -9.09 -16.79
CA LEU A 379 -27.30 -9.42 -15.37
C LEU A 379 -28.57 -10.10 -14.84
N ASP A 380 -29.75 -9.67 -15.30
CA ASP A 380 -31.01 -10.33 -14.96
C ASP A 380 -31.05 -11.77 -15.47
N THR A 381 -30.60 -11.99 -16.71
CA THR A 381 -30.49 -13.34 -17.27
C THR A 381 -29.54 -14.22 -16.46
N LEU A 382 -28.41 -13.67 -15.98
CA LEU A 382 -27.47 -14.41 -15.14
C LEU A 382 -28.07 -14.77 -13.77
N ASN A 383 -28.84 -13.86 -13.17
CA ASN A 383 -29.56 -14.12 -11.91
C ASN A 383 -30.68 -15.17 -12.04
N GLU A 384 -31.16 -15.44 -13.26
CA GLU A 384 -32.17 -16.49 -13.53
C GLU A 384 -31.55 -17.88 -13.77
N LEU A 385 -30.21 -18.00 -13.87
CA LEU A 385 -29.53 -19.28 -14.03
C LEU A 385 -29.39 -19.98 -12.68
N ASP A 386 -29.98 -21.19 -12.55
CA ASP A 386 -29.95 -21.99 -11.31
C ASP A 386 -28.60 -22.71 -11.04
N ASP A 387 -27.54 -22.47 -11.84
CA ASP A 387 -26.28 -23.23 -11.79
C ASP A 387 -25.06 -22.31 -11.71
N ASN A 388 -24.49 -22.18 -10.51
CA ASN A 388 -23.37 -21.29 -10.19
C ASN A 388 -22.14 -21.54 -11.07
N GLU A 389 -21.84 -22.80 -11.43
CA GLU A 389 -20.69 -23.12 -12.31
C GLU A 389 -20.85 -22.52 -13.72
N ASN A 390 -22.09 -22.40 -14.21
CA ASN A 390 -22.35 -21.79 -15.52
C ASN A 390 -22.30 -20.26 -15.45
N ILE A 391 -22.65 -19.67 -14.30
CA ILE A 391 -22.53 -18.22 -14.05
C ILE A 391 -21.06 -17.83 -14.01
N ASP A 392 -20.24 -18.52 -13.22
CA ASP A 392 -18.82 -18.22 -13.05
C ASP A 392 -18.06 -18.34 -14.38
N GLN A 393 -18.25 -19.43 -15.12
CA GLN A 393 -17.64 -19.64 -16.43
C GLN A 393 -18.06 -18.57 -17.44
N TYR A 394 -19.33 -18.14 -17.41
CA TYR A 394 -19.79 -17.09 -18.30
C TYR A 394 -19.15 -15.74 -17.97
N ILE A 395 -19.09 -15.39 -16.68
CA ILE A 395 -18.47 -14.14 -16.23
C ILE A 395 -16.99 -14.13 -16.58
N GLU A 396 -16.24 -15.18 -16.24
CA GLU A 396 -14.80 -15.28 -16.54
C GLU A 396 -14.49 -15.28 -18.04
N ALA A 397 -15.35 -15.85 -18.88
CA ALA A 397 -15.08 -15.96 -20.31
C ALA A 397 -15.56 -14.75 -21.14
N LYS A 398 -16.46 -13.92 -20.60
CA LYS A 398 -17.14 -12.87 -21.38
C LYS A 398 -17.09 -11.48 -20.76
N LEU A 399 -16.94 -11.38 -19.44
CA LEU A 399 -17.10 -10.14 -18.70
C LEU A 399 -15.86 -9.76 -17.90
N LEU A 400 -14.92 -10.68 -17.68
CA LEU A 400 -13.58 -10.42 -17.17
C LEU A 400 -12.56 -10.69 -18.27
#